data_AF-A0A6P6LLM7-F1
#
_entry.id   AF-A0A6P6LLM7-F1
#
_cell.length_a   1.000
_cell.length_b   1.000
_cell.length_c   1.000
_cell.angle_alpha   90.00
_cell.angle_beta   90.00
_cell.angle_gamma   90.00
#
_symmetry.space_group_name_H-M   'P 1'
#
loop_
_entity.id
_entity.type
_entity.pdbx_description
1 polymer ?
#
loop_
_entity_poly.entity_id
_entity_poly.type
_entity_poly.pdbx_seq_one_letter_code
_entity_poly.pdbx_strand_id
1 'polypeptide(L)'
;MMEFDRAEHDNDRVEKTGENGINTETPAPDTEAHRESCEDREEPQKSWSLERNWGFTLEELFKLALKFFKEMNGKAFNPTYEENLRLVALHKQITIGPYDPKACSEIGFFDVLGSDRRKEWLRLGSMAKEDAMEDFVKLLNSCCSLFAPYVTSHKIEKEEQEMRRREEEERLRLEREEQERRRLEEEARHREEEERRLKEDEQRRKEEAERLQIERQKQHIMAVLNAQTTVQFQQYAKQQYPDSPDQQQLLIRQLQEQHYQQYIHQALRLQQMALQKQQDSNVTQTPEALSAPVSDEAALTCNPNSQSNSLENQEQQTDSKTFQLCVEGKTGEVPIIAPSMWTRPQIKEFKEKVVQDQDSVITVNQGEVLTVRVPTHQDGSQLFWEFATDHYDIGFGLFFEWKDLTKPASTETTETKEGTEQVKGEEQAGQGRCPLVHEVVPVSRRDSHEEVYAGSHQYPGQGVHLLKFDNSYSLWRPKVVYYRVYYTR
;
A
#
# COMPACT_ATOMS: atom_id res chain seq x y z
N MET A 1 -55.67 30.24 15.03
CA MET A 1 -56.61 30.91 15.95
C MET A 1 -55.83 31.15 17.22
N MET A 2 -55.66 32.42 17.63
CA MET A 2 -54.68 32.89 18.62
C MET A 2 -53.22 32.67 18.13
N GLU A 3 -52.42 33.67 17.74
CA GLU A 3 -52.01 34.97 18.34
C GLU A 3 -50.81 34.80 19.28
N PHE A 4 -49.63 35.31 18.88
CA PHE A 4 -48.99 36.57 19.32
C PHE A 4 -48.49 36.49 20.79
N ASP A 5 -47.29 36.97 21.12
CA ASP A 5 -46.84 38.32 20.82
C ASP A 5 -45.36 38.53 20.41
N ARG A 6 -45.04 39.77 20.04
CA ARG A 6 -43.76 40.24 19.48
C ARG A 6 -43.19 41.39 20.34
N ALA A 7 -41.89 41.40 20.59
CA ALA A 7 -41.20 42.55 21.17
C ALA A 7 -39.80 42.75 20.52
N GLU A 8 -39.58 43.94 19.97
CA GLU A 8 -38.33 44.39 19.37
C GLU A 8 -37.75 45.51 20.23
N HIS A 9 -36.43 45.72 20.23
CA HIS A 9 -35.82 46.96 19.73
C HIS A 9 -34.28 46.93 19.71
N ASP A 10 -33.73 47.74 18.81
CA ASP A 10 -32.34 48.17 18.68
C ASP A 10 -31.87 48.95 19.95
N ASN A 11 -30.60 49.33 20.16
CA ASN A 11 -29.70 49.95 19.17
C ASN A 11 -28.22 50.07 19.62
N ASP A 12 -27.38 50.54 18.68
CA ASP A 12 -26.03 51.12 18.76
C ASP A 12 -25.56 51.64 20.16
N ARG A 13 -24.26 51.62 20.49
CA ARG A 13 -23.26 52.48 19.82
C ARG A 13 -21.78 52.21 20.19
N VAL A 14 -20.88 52.66 19.31
CA VAL A 14 -19.40 52.66 19.40
C VAL A 14 -18.82 53.93 20.06
N GLU A 15 -17.72 53.79 20.84
CA GLU A 15 -16.53 54.67 21.01
C GLU A 15 -15.75 54.23 22.29
N LYS A 16 -14.42 54.02 22.41
CA LYS A 16 -13.15 54.48 21.80
C LYS A 16 -12.49 55.66 22.57
N THR A 17 -11.14 55.69 22.60
CA THR A 17 -10.22 56.56 23.41
C THR A 17 -10.08 56.15 24.90
N GLY A 18 -8.96 56.42 25.60
CA GLY A 18 -7.68 56.98 25.13
C GLY A 18 -6.60 57.15 26.23
N GLU A 19 -5.34 56.86 25.86
CA GLU A 19 -4.04 57.43 26.29
C GLU A 19 -3.68 57.74 27.77
N ASN A 20 -2.56 57.11 28.19
CA ASN A 20 -1.35 57.70 28.81
C ASN A 20 -1.41 58.55 30.11
N GLY A 21 -0.67 58.09 31.14
CA GLY A 21 -0.27 58.91 32.29
C GLY A 21 0.91 58.29 33.05
N ILE A 22 2.08 58.94 33.02
CA ILE A 22 3.33 58.49 33.65
C ILE A 22 3.47 59.07 35.07
N ASN A 23 4.00 58.30 36.03
CA ASN A 23 4.89 58.82 37.07
C ASN A 23 5.77 57.71 37.68
N THR A 24 6.97 58.09 38.11
CA THR A 24 8.02 57.21 38.66
C THR A 24 8.21 57.44 40.16
N GLU A 25 8.56 56.39 40.92
CA GLU A 25 9.56 56.47 41.99
C GLU A 25 9.96 55.07 42.50
N THR A 26 11.12 54.94 43.16
CA THR A 26 11.63 53.69 43.75
C THR A 26 12.59 54.05 44.89
N PRO A 27 12.56 53.32 46.02
CA PRO A 27 13.69 52.43 46.33
C PRO A 27 13.28 51.09 46.98
N ALA A 28 14.25 50.16 47.05
CA ALA A 28 14.18 48.81 47.62
C ALA A 28 14.72 48.81 49.09
N PRO A 29 14.94 47.68 49.82
CA PRO A 29 14.88 46.25 49.43
C PRO A 29 14.23 45.32 50.49
N ASP A 30 14.61 44.03 50.46
CA ASP A 30 14.35 42.92 51.40
C ASP A 30 12.90 42.34 51.40
N THR A 31 12.67 41.03 51.47
CA THR A 31 13.57 39.86 51.66
C THR A 31 13.12 38.68 50.79
N GLU A 32 14.03 37.94 50.15
CA GLU A 32 13.69 36.69 49.44
C GLU A 32 13.54 35.49 50.39
N ALA A 33 12.56 34.63 50.12
CA ALA A 33 12.47 33.30 50.73
C ALA A 33 11.75 32.30 49.79
N HIS A 34 12.10 31.02 49.95
CA HIS A 34 11.54 29.84 49.30
C HIS A 34 11.77 29.65 47.78
N ARG A 35 12.77 28.80 47.52
CA ARG A 35 12.93 28.04 46.28
C ARG A 35 11.71 27.15 46.02
N GLU A 36 11.34 27.00 44.75
CA GLU A 36 10.75 25.77 44.23
C GLU A 36 11.43 25.46 42.87
N SER A 37 11.45 24.19 42.44
CA SER A 37 12.37 23.74 41.38
C SER A 37 11.78 23.78 39.98
N CYS A 38 12.38 24.55 39.08
CA CYS A 38 12.19 24.37 37.65
C CYS A 38 12.99 23.14 37.17
N GLU A 39 12.31 22.19 36.52
CA GLU A 39 12.97 21.15 35.72
C GLU A 39 13.36 21.75 34.36
N ASP A 40 14.63 21.69 33.98
CA ASP A 40 15.06 22.03 32.62
C ASP A 40 14.57 20.95 31.64
N ARG A 41 13.45 21.25 30.96
CA ARG A 41 13.00 20.53 29.77
C ARG A 41 13.49 21.24 28.52
N GLU A 42 14.69 20.88 28.07
CA GLU A 42 15.12 21.17 26.70
C GLU A 42 14.23 20.38 25.71
N GLU A 43 13.21 21.02 25.14
CA GLU A 43 12.44 20.40 24.04
C GLU A 43 13.25 20.41 22.73
N PRO A 44 13.33 19.29 21.98
CA PRO A 44 14.13 19.18 20.77
C PRO A 44 13.45 19.82 19.54
N GLN A 45 13.34 21.15 19.52
CA GLN A 45 12.60 21.92 18.50
C GLN A 45 13.13 21.83 17.04
N LYS A 46 14.14 21.01 16.73
CA LYS A 46 14.73 20.95 15.38
C LYS A 46 14.03 19.98 14.41
N SER A 47 13.57 18.82 14.87
CA SER A 47 13.25 17.67 13.98
C SER A 47 12.00 17.82 13.11
N TRP A 48 11.10 18.77 13.39
CA TRP A 48 9.79 18.88 12.74
C TRP A 48 9.75 19.83 11.53
N SER A 49 10.90 20.37 11.12
CA SER A 49 10.98 21.43 10.10
C SER A 49 10.75 20.92 8.67
N LEU A 50 11.12 19.68 8.36
CA LEU A 50 11.07 19.14 6.99
C LEU A 50 9.69 18.62 6.61
N GLU A 51 9.00 17.90 7.49
CA GLU A 51 7.71 17.27 7.17
C GLU A 51 6.65 18.29 6.78
N ARG A 52 6.65 19.45 7.47
CA ARG A 52 5.75 20.57 7.21
C ARG A 52 6.01 21.25 5.86
N ASN A 53 7.24 21.21 5.36
CA ASN A 53 7.64 21.81 4.09
C ASN A 53 7.43 20.86 2.90
N TRP A 54 7.64 19.55 3.11
CA TRP A 54 7.64 18.55 2.03
C TRP A 54 6.39 17.67 1.96
N GLY A 55 5.58 17.57 3.02
CA GLY A 55 4.41 16.68 3.08
C GLY A 55 4.73 15.18 3.26
N PHE A 56 5.96 14.87 3.62
CA PHE A 56 6.47 13.51 3.82
C PHE A 56 7.26 13.43 5.12
N THR A 57 7.22 12.29 5.79
CA THR A 57 8.14 12.00 6.90
C THR A 57 9.59 11.96 6.40
N LEU A 58 10.57 12.20 7.27
CA LEU A 58 11.98 12.22 6.88
C LEU A 58 12.42 10.91 6.19
N GLU A 59 11.93 9.75 6.65
CA GLU A 59 12.20 8.47 6.00
C GLU A 59 11.55 8.33 4.62
N GLU A 60 10.30 8.78 4.42
CA GLU A 60 9.64 8.77 3.11
C GLU A 60 10.36 9.70 2.13
N LEU A 61 10.72 10.91 2.60
CA LEU A 61 11.43 11.91 1.82
C LEU A 61 12.82 11.40 1.41
N PHE A 62 13.54 10.72 2.31
CA PHE A 62 14.80 10.05 1.97
C PHE A 62 14.60 8.90 0.98
N LYS A 63 13.53 8.10 1.10
CA LYS A 63 13.22 7.02 0.14
C LYS A 63 12.95 7.58 -1.27
N LEU A 64 12.21 8.69 -1.36
CA LEU A 64 12.00 9.43 -2.62
C LEU A 64 13.31 10.05 -3.16
N ALA A 65 14.12 10.67 -2.29
CA ALA A 65 15.43 11.21 -2.65
C ALA A 65 16.36 10.13 -3.20
N LEU A 66 16.43 8.97 -2.55
CA LEU A 66 17.27 7.85 -2.99
C LEU A 66 16.77 7.21 -4.30
N LYS A 67 15.45 7.17 -4.52
CA LYS A 67 14.87 6.74 -5.81
C LYS A 67 15.26 7.71 -6.93
N PHE A 68 14.99 9.01 -6.74
CA PHE A 68 15.39 10.06 -7.68
C PHE A 68 16.91 10.02 -7.98
N PHE A 69 17.73 9.88 -6.93
CA PHE A 69 19.18 9.79 -7.05
C PHE A 69 19.64 8.61 -7.90
N LYS A 70 19.01 7.43 -7.77
CA LYS A 70 19.31 6.24 -8.57
C LYS A 70 18.79 6.33 -10.01
N GLU A 71 17.67 7.01 -10.23
CA GLU A 71 17.01 7.11 -11.54
C GLU A 71 17.62 8.19 -12.44
N MET A 72 18.09 9.30 -11.85
CA MET A 72 18.43 10.55 -12.55
C MET A 72 19.93 10.93 -12.54
N ASN A 73 20.75 10.36 -11.65
CA ASN A 73 22.20 10.59 -11.63
C ASN A 73 22.85 10.10 -12.94
N GLY A 74 23.60 10.97 -13.60
CA GLY A 74 24.18 10.69 -14.93
C GLY A 74 23.20 10.81 -16.09
N LYS A 75 21.97 11.30 -15.86
CA LYS A 75 20.98 11.62 -16.92
C LYS A 75 20.52 13.07 -16.87
N ALA A 76 19.96 13.50 -15.73
CA ALA A 76 19.27 14.79 -15.59
C ALA A 76 20.05 15.80 -14.73
N PHE A 77 21.03 15.33 -13.95
CA PHE A 77 21.99 16.17 -13.26
C PHE A 77 23.30 15.38 -13.05
N ASN A 78 24.41 16.13 -13.02
CA ASN A 78 25.76 15.60 -12.87
C ASN A 78 26.39 16.29 -11.66
N PRO A 79 26.22 15.74 -10.44
CA PRO A 79 26.86 16.30 -9.26
C PRO A 79 28.38 16.24 -9.40
N THR A 80 29.09 17.18 -8.76
CA THR A 80 30.56 17.22 -8.77
C THR A 80 31.17 16.00 -8.07
N TYR A 81 32.49 15.83 -8.19
CA TYR A 81 33.20 14.75 -7.51
C TYR A 81 32.97 14.78 -5.99
N GLU A 82 33.07 15.96 -5.37
CA GLU A 82 32.92 16.15 -3.92
C GLU A 82 31.48 15.93 -3.46
N GLU A 83 30.48 16.43 -4.20
CA GLU A 83 29.06 16.18 -3.91
C GLU A 83 28.70 14.69 -4.04
N ASN A 84 29.22 13.99 -5.05
CA ASN A 84 29.08 12.53 -5.16
C ASN A 84 29.71 11.81 -3.96
N LEU A 85 30.92 12.22 -3.57
CA LEU A 85 31.65 11.66 -2.44
C LEU A 85 30.82 11.78 -1.15
N ARG A 86 30.25 12.97 -0.93
CA ARG A 86 29.40 13.29 0.22
C ARG A 86 28.08 12.52 0.19
N LEU A 87 27.38 12.46 -0.95
CA LEU A 87 26.13 11.69 -1.09
C LEU A 87 26.34 10.17 -0.88
N VAL A 88 27.47 9.61 -1.34
CA VAL A 88 27.84 8.21 -1.08
C VAL A 88 28.19 7.99 0.39
N ALA A 89 28.95 8.90 1.00
CA ALA A 89 29.29 8.83 2.42
C ALA A 89 28.03 8.88 3.31
N LEU A 90 27.12 9.83 3.05
CA LEU A 90 25.85 9.95 3.76
C LEU A 90 24.99 8.70 3.58
N HIS A 91 24.88 8.16 2.35
CA HIS A 91 24.17 6.90 2.13
C HIS A 91 24.78 5.72 2.91
N LYS A 92 26.12 5.63 3.03
CA LYS A 92 26.77 4.62 3.88
C LYS A 92 26.47 4.85 5.36
N GLN A 93 26.50 6.09 5.86
CA GLN A 93 26.11 6.42 7.23
C GLN A 93 24.66 6.00 7.55
N ILE A 94 23.72 6.20 6.62
CA ILE A 94 22.30 5.85 6.78
C ILE A 94 22.06 4.33 6.76
N THR A 95 22.90 3.56 6.04
CA THR A 95 22.66 2.12 5.79
C THR A 95 23.54 1.18 6.62
N ILE A 96 24.73 1.63 7.03
CA ILE A 96 25.72 0.86 7.80
C ILE A 96 25.97 1.50 9.17
N GLY A 97 25.82 2.82 9.28
CA GLY A 97 26.20 3.60 10.46
C GLY A 97 27.63 4.16 10.34
N PRO A 98 28.26 4.53 11.48
CA PRO A 98 29.64 4.98 11.55
C PRO A 98 30.63 3.97 10.95
N TYR A 99 31.74 4.47 10.41
CA TYR A 99 32.79 3.62 9.84
C TYR A 99 33.49 2.76 10.91
N ASP A 100 33.37 1.42 10.80
CA ASP A 100 34.17 0.45 11.57
C ASP A 100 35.36 -0.06 10.73
N PRO A 101 36.63 0.16 11.17
CA PRO A 101 37.81 -0.42 10.54
C PRO A 101 37.80 -1.95 10.42
N LYS A 102 37.07 -2.68 11.28
CA LYS A 102 37.03 -4.15 11.26
C LYS A 102 36.03 -4.72 10.24
N ALA A 103 35.02 -3.95 9.87
CA ALA A 103 33.99 -4.36 8.91
C ALA A 103 34.36 -4.05 7.45
N CYS A 104 35.42 -3.25 7.21
CA CYS A 104 35.82 -2.79 5.89
C CYS A 104 37.23 -3.25 5.51
N SER A 105 37.35 -4.10 4.50
CA SER A 105 38.62 -4.56 3.91
C SER A 105 39.60 -3.41 3.62
N GLU A 106 40.90 -3.67 3.69
CA GLU A 106 41.93 -2.67 3.41
C GLU A 106 41.81 -2.13 1.98
N ILE A 107 41.90 -0.80 1.83
CA ILE A 107 41.95 -0.15 0.51
C ILE A 107 43.35 -0.32 -0.03
N GLY A 108 43.46 -1.00 -1.17
CA GLY A 108 44.74 -1.15 -1.86
C GLY A 108 45.31 0.21 -2.26
N PHE A 109 46.63 0.38 -2.12
CA PHE A 109 47.37 1.64 -2.30
C PHE A 109 47.02 2.47 -3.56
N PHE A 110 46.56 1.83 -4.63
CA PHE A 110 46.22 2.46 -5.92
C PHE A 110 44.73 2.83 -6.08
N ASP A 111 43.84 2.42 -5.17
CA ASP A 111 42.41 2.76 -5.19
C ASP A 111 42.18 4.15 -4.57
N VAL A 112 42.56 5.18 -5.34
CA VAL A 112 42.44 6.60 -4.92
C VAL A 112 40.97 6.96 -4.64
N LEU A 113 40.05 6.51 -5.50
CA LEU A 113 38.61 6.81 -5.42
C LEU A 113 37.97 6.19 -4.16
N GLY A 114 38.27 4.93 -3.87
CA GLY A 114 37.89 4.28 -2.63
C GLY A 114 38.52 4.96 -1.41
N SER A 115 39.79 5.37 -1.51
CA SER A 115 40.47 6.10 -0.42
C SER A 115 39.74 7.40 -0.07
N ASP A 116 39.28 8.15 -1.08
CA ASP A 116 38.53 9.38 -0.88
C ASP A 116 37.12 9.11 -0.33
N ARG A 117 36.42 8.08 -0.84
CA ARG A 117 35.12 7.64 -0.30
C ARG A 117 35.23 7.24 1.17
N ARG A 118 36.33 6.59 1.58
CA ARG A 118 36.61 6.26 2.99
C ARG A 118 36.92 7.51 3.81
N LYS A 119 37.73 8.45 3.30
CA LYS A 119 38.02 9.74 3.98
C LYS A 119 36.72 10.51 4.25
N GLU A 120 35.80 10.58 3.28
CA GLU A 120 34.55 11.33 3.42
C GLU A 120 33.55 10.65 4.35
N TRP A 121 33.43 9.31 4.32
CA TRP A 121 32.61 8.59 5.31
C TRP A 121 33.21 8.71 6.72
N LEU A 122 34.54 8.63 6.87
CA LEU A 122 35.21 8.83 8.16
C LEU A 122 35.01 10.25 8.73
N ARG A 123 34.90 11.27 7.86
CA ARG A 123 34.56 12.67 8.24
C ARG A 123 33.13 12.82 8.79
N LEU A 124 32.22 11.86 8.55
CA LEU A 124 30.88 11.86 9.17
C LEU A 124 30.91 11.36 10.62
N GLY A 125 31.91 10.56 11.00
CA GLY A 125 32.09 10.05 12.36
C GLY A 125 30.82 9.39 12.91
N SER A 126 30.37 9.86 14.08
CA SER A 126 29.16 9.39 14.77
C SER A 126 27.90 10.20 14.45
N MET A 127 27.79 10.79 13.25
CA MET A 127 26.58 11.45 12.76
C MET A 127 25.35 10.52 12.84
N ALA A 128 24.22 11.04 13.32
CA ALA A 128 22.98 10.27 13.41
C ALA A 128 22.41 9.89 12.03
N LYS A 129 21.61 8.83 11.98
CA LYS A 129 20.96 8.35 10.75
C LYS A 129 20.02 9.41 10.18
N GLU A 130 19.35 10.14 11.06
CA GLU A 130 18.37 11.18 10.78
C GLU A 130 19.07 12.44 10.24
N ASP A 131 20.13 12.92 10.90
CA ASP A 131 20.98 14.01 10.40
C ASP A 131 21.52 13.69 9.00
N ALA A 132 22.00 12.45 8.80
CA ALA A 132 22.53 12.01 7.51
C ALA A 132 21.46 11.95 6.41
N MET A 133 20.22 11.55 6.73
CA MET A 133 19.08 11.65 5.80
C MET A 133 18.76 13.10 5.43
N GLU A 134 18.73 13.99 6.41
CA GLU A 134 18.46 15.42 6.20
C GLU A 134 19.56 16.08 5.34
N ASP A 135 20.84 15.85 5.63
CA ASP A 135 21.97 16.32 4.82
C ASP A 135 21.92 15.74 3.39
N PHE A 136 21.56 14.47 3.22
CA PHE A 136 21.43 13.83 1.91
C PHE A 136 20.31 14.48 1.07
N VAL A 137 19.14 14.71 1.67
CA VAL A 137 17.99 15.36 1.03
C VAL A 137 18.31 16.81 0.66
N LYS A 138 18.93 17.57 1.57
CA LYS A 138 19.38 18.95 1.31
C LYS A 138 20.36 19.00 0.14
N LEU A 139 21.39 18.16 0.18
CA LEU A 139 22.44 18.13 -0.82
C LEU A 139 21.89 17.74 -2.20
N LEU A 140 21.06 16.70 -2.28
CA LEU A 140 20.38 16.32 -3.52
C LEU A 140 19.53 17.46 -4.10
N ASN A 141 18.80 18.18 -3.24
CA ASN A 141 17.98 19.33 -3.64
C ASN A 141 18.83 20.51 -4.16
N SER A 142 20.03 20.74 -3.61
CA SER A 142 20.96 21.72 -4.19
C SER A 142 21.62 21.25 -5.48
N CYS A 143 21.93 19.95 -5.62
CA CYS A 143 22.51 19.40 -6.85
C CYS A 143 21.50 19.29 -8.01
N CYS A 144 20.19 19.27 -7.73
CA CYS A 144 19.15 19.13 -8.76
C CYS A 144 17.84 19.85 -8.40
N SER A 145 17.57 20.97 -9.07
CA SER A 145 16.33 21.73 -8.92
C SER A 145 15.05 20.97 -9.34
N LEU A 146 15.17 19.88 -10.11
CA LEU A 146 14.05 19.01 -10.48
C LEU A 146 13.59 18.09 -9.34
N PHE A 147 14.38 17.95 -8.27
CA PHE A 147 13.98 17.14 -7.11
C PHE A 147 12.78 17.73 -6.37
N ALA A 148 12.71 19.07 -6.22
CA ALA A 148 11.59 19.71 -5.53
C ALA A 148 10.23 19.53 -6.25
N PRO A 149 10.11 19.75 -7.58
CA PRO A 149 8.94 19.35 -8.35
C PRO A 149 8.61 17.85 -8.23
N TYR A 150 9.60 16.96 -8.29
CA TYR A 150 9.40 15.51 -8.19
C TYR A 150 8.72 15.10 -6.86
N VAL A 151 9.21 15.62 -5.73
CA VAL A 151 8.58 15.38 -4.42
C VAL A 151 7.17 16.00 -4.39
N THR A 152 6.98 17.19 -4.96
CA THR A 152 5.67 17.85 -5.02
C THR A 152 4.65 17.03 -5.81
N SER A 153 5.04 16.44 -6.95
CA SER A 153 4.17 15.55 -7.73
C SER A 153 3.79 14.28 -6.96
N HIS A 154 4.76 13.63 -6.29
CA HIS A 154 4.47 12.46 -5.45
C HIS A 154 3.63 12.80 -4.21
N LYS A 155 3.71 14.04 -3.68
CA LYS A 155 2.82 14.51 -2.61
C LYS A 155 1.36 14.56 -3.09
N ILE A 156 1.13 15.21 -4.23
CA ILE A 156 -0.21 15.31 -4.84
C ILE A 156 -0.77 13.91 -5.13
N GLU A 157 0.05 13.00 -5.67
CA GLU A 157 -0.33 11.60 -5.90
C GLU A 157 -0.75 10.88 -4.61
N LYS A 158 0.00 11.04 -3.52
CA LYS A 158 -0.32 10.45 -2.20
C LYS A 158 -1.62 11.01 -1.62
N GLU A 159 -1.83 12.33 -1.71
CA GLU A 159 -3.06 12.99 -1.25
C GLU A 159 -4.27 12.55 -2.08
N GLU A 160 -4.13 12.42 -3.40
CA GLU A 160 -5.21 11.94 -4.28
C GLU A 160 -5.56 10.46 -4.03
N GLN A 161 -4.56 9.59 -3.86
CA GLN A 161 -4.78 8.18 -3.53
C GLN A 161 -5.52 8.01 -2.19
N GLU A 162 -5.22 8.83 -1.19
CA GLU A 162 -5.96 8.81 0.07
C GLU A 162 -7.41 9.31 -0.09
N MET A 163 -7.65 10.36 -0.88
CA MET A 163 -9.00 10.84 -1.18
C MET A 163 -9.85 9.76 -1.88
N ARG A 164 -9.34 9.14 -2.95
CA ARG A 164 -10.04 8.05 -3.65
C ARG A 164 -10.39 6.90 -2.70
N ARG A 165 -9.47 6.50 -1.79
CA ARG A 165 -9.73 5.44 -0.79
C ARG A 165 -10.87 5.81 0.15
N ARG A 166 -10.94 7.07 0.61
CA ARG A 166 -12.03 7.56 1.47
C ARG A 166 -13.37 7.58 0.73
N GLU A 167 -13.39 8.02 -0.52
CA GLU A 167 -14.58 8.00 -1.39
C GLU A 167 -15.07 6.57 -1.67
N GLU A 168 -14.17 5.60 -1.88
CA GLU A 168 -14.54 4.19 -2.02
C GLU A 168 -15.11 3.60 -0.72
N GLU A 169 -14.52 3.92 0.43
CA GLU A 169 -15.02 3.49 1.75
C GLU A 169 -16.40 4.09 2.06
N GLU A 170 -16.61 5.38 1.79
CA GLU A 170 -17.90 6.05 1.96
C GLU A 170 -18.96 5.48 1.00
N ARG A 171 -18.62 5.23 -0.27
CA ARG A 171 -19.52 4.58 -1.23
C ARG A 171 -19.94 3.18 -0.78
N LEU A 172 -18.99 2.35 -0.33
CA LEU A 172 -19.27 1.00 0.17
C LEU A 172 -20.12 1.02 1.46
N ARG A 173 -19.96 2.07 2.28
CA ARG A 173 -20.81 2.30 3.45
C ARG A 173 -22.24 2.68 3.04
N LEU A 174 -22.41 3.66 2.15
CA LEU A 174 -23.72 4.10 1.66
C LEU A 174 -24.46 2.97 0.93
N GLU A 175 -23.76 2.15 0.14
CA GLU A 175 -24.34 0.98 -0.50
C GLU A 175 -24.84 -0.04 0.54
N ARG A 176 -24.08 -0.28 1.62
CA ARG A 176 -24.51 -1.15 2.72
C ARG A 176 -25.74 -0.61 3.46
N GLU A 177 -25.73 0.67 3.80
CA GLU A 177 -26.86 1.34 4.47
C GLU A 177 -28.13 1.33 3.59
N GLU A 178 -27.99 1.45 2.26
CA GLU A 178 -29.11 1.27 1.33
C GLU A 178 -29.57 -0.20 1.22
N GLN A 179 -28.65 -1.16 1.11
CA GLN A 179 -29.01 -2.59 1.07
C GLN A 179 -29.73 -3.03 2.35
N GLU A 180 -29.33 -2.52 3.52
CA GLU A 180 -30.00 -2.76 4.80
C GLU A 180 -31.38 -2.12 4.83
N ARG A 181 -31.51 -0.85 4.39
CA ARG A 181 -32.82 -0.18 4.26
C ARG A 181 -33.79 -0.95 3.36
N ARG A 182 -33.31 -1.43 2.19
CA ARG A 182 -34.12 -2.25 1.26
C ARG A 182 -34.62 -3.54 1.90
N ARG A 183 -33.76 -4.26 2.63
CA ARG A 183 -34.15 -5.48 3.37
C ARG A 183 -35.21 -5.19 4.44
N LEU A 184 -35.02 -4.13 5.22
CA LEU A 184 -36.00 -3.73 6.25
C LEU A 184 -37.36 -3.35 5.62
N GLU A 185 -37.36 -2.71 4.46
CA GLU A 185 -38.56 -2.36 3.69
C GLU A 185 -39.27 -3.60 3.10
N GLU A 186 -38.52 -4.58 2.60
CA GLU A 186 -39.02 -5.87 2.12
C GLU A 186 -39.58 -6.74 3.26
N GLU A 187 -38.89 -6.81 4.40
CA GLU A 187 -39.39 -7.47 5.61
C GLU A 187 -40.64 -6.79 6.16
N ALA A 188 -40.71 -5.47 6.16
CA ALA A 188 -41.90 -4.73 6.60
C ALA A 188 -43.11 -5.05 5.71
N ARG A 189 -42.94 -5.05 4.37
CA ARG A 189 -43.98 -5.48 3.42
C ARG A 189 -44.43 -6.93 3.66
N HIS A 190 -43.50 -7.84 3.91
CA HIS A 190 -43.84 -9.24 4.17
C HIS A 190 -44.71 -9.39 5.43
N ARG A 191 -44.31 -8.73 6.52
CA ARG A 191 -45.07 -8.73 7.79
C ARG A 191 -46.46 -8.11 7.64
N GLU A 192 -46.59 -7.00 6.89
CA GLU A 192 -47.88 -6.37 6.59
C GLU A 192 -48.79 -7.29 5.76
N GLU A 193 -48.24 -7.97 4.75
CA GLU A 193 -48.99 -8.98 3.98
C GLU A 193 -49.43 -10.17 4.83
N GLU A 194 -48.59 -10.67 5.72
CA GLU A 194 -48.92 -11.75 6.65
C GLU A 194 -50.01 -11.32 7.65
N GLU A 195 -49.90 -10.12 8.23
CA GLU A 195 -50.93 -9.59 9.14
C GLU A 195 -52.27 -9.38 8.42
N ARG A 196 -52.26 -8.92 7.16
CA ARG A 196 -53.47 -8.83 6.33
C ARG A 196 -54.08 -10.21 6.08
N ARG A 197 -53.28 -11.21 5.68
CA ARG A 197 -53.74 -12.59 5.45
C ARG A 197 -54.36 -13.19 6.72
N LEU A 198 -53.73 -12.98 7.88
CA LEU A 198 -54.25 -13.43 9.17
C LEU A 198 -55.59 -12.78 9.52
N LYS A 199 -55.77 -11.48 9.26
CA LYS A 199 -57.05 -10.77 9.44
C LYS A 199 -58.13 -11.29 8.49
N GLU A 200 -57.80 -11.54 7.23
CA GLU A 200 -58.74 -12.11 6.24
C GLU A 200 -59.18 -13.54 6.64
N ASP A 201 -58.25 -14.40 7.09
CA ASP A 201 -58.56 -15.75 7.57
C ASP A 201 -59.36 -15.73 8.90
N GLU A 202 -59.07 -14.82 9.81
CA GLU A 202 -59.85 -14.65 11.05
C GLU A 202 -61.28 -14.19 10.73
N GLN A 203 -61.44 -13.26 9.78
CA GLN A 203 -62.75 -12.79 9.32
C GLN A 203 -63.55 -13.90 8.64
N ARG A 204 -62.93 -14.68 7.75
CA ARG A 204 -63.57 -15.88 7.14
C ARG A 204 -64.06 -16.86 8.20
N ARG A 205 -63.26 -17.14 9.24
CA ARG A 205 -63.66 -18.01 10.35
C ARG A 205 -64.82 -17.46 11.17
N LYS A 206 -64.92 -16.15 11.36
CA LYS A 206 -66.05 -15.48 12.02
C LYS A 206 -67.33 -15.63 11.18
N GLU A 207 -67.26 -15.36 9.88
CA GLU A 207 -68.38 -15.49 8.94
C GLU A 207 -68.87 -16.95 8.82
N GLU A 208 -67.96 -17.94 8.77
CA GLU A 208 -68.32 -19.35 8.80
C GLU A 208 -68.97 -19.77 10.12
N ALA A 209 -68.46 -19.30 11.27
CA ALA A 209 -69.04 -19.58 12.58
C ALA A 209 -70.43 -18.97 12.75
N GLU A 210 -70.64 -17.72 12.31
CA GLU A 210 -71.95 -17.07 12.30
C GLU A 210 -72.93 -17.81 11.39
N ARG A 211 -72.51 -18.18 10.18
CA ARG A 211 -73.31 -18.97 9.24
C ARG A 211 -73.73 -20.32 9.82
N LEU A 212 -72.84 -21.00 10.55
CA LEU A 212 -73.16 -22.25 11.26
C LEU A 212 -74.12 -22.02 12.44
N GLN A 213 -74.04 -20.88 13.12
CA GLN A 213 -74.98 -20.50 14.19
C GLN A 213 -76.38 -20.19 13.64
N ILE A 214 -76.47 -19.46 12.52
CA ILE A 214 -77.73 -19.16 11.83
C ILE A 214 -78.41 -20.44 11.33
N GLU A 215 -77.66 -21.34 10.66
CA GLU A 215 -78.22 -22.61 10.18
C GLU A 215 -78.66 -23.52 11.34
N ARG A 216 -77.93 -23.51 12.48
CA ARG A 216 -78.36 -24.22 13.70
C ARG A 216 -79.66 -23.64 14.29
N GLN A 217 -79.82 -22.32 14.31
CA GLN A 217 -81.06 -21.67 14.76
C GLN A 217 -82.24 -22.03 13.84
N LYS A 218 -82.03 -21.94 12.51
CA LYS A 218 -83.02 -22.37 11.50
C LYS A 218 -83.44 -23.83 11.72
N GLN A 219 -82.50 -24.75 11.86
CA GLN A 219 -82.81 -26.17 12.09
C GLN A 219 -83.60 -26.41 13.38
N HIS A 220 -83.28 -25.66 14.45
CA HIS A 220 -84.06 -25.72 15.70
C HIS A 220 -85.50 -25.21 15.53
N ILE A 221 -85.69 -24.07 14.87
CA ILE A 221 -87.02 -23.50 14.57
C ILE A 221 -87.84 -24.47 13.70
N MET A 222 -87.22 -25.00 12.63
CA MET A 222 -87.86 -26.02 11.78
C MET A 222 -88.25 -27.27 12.57
N ALA A 223 -87.39 -27.78 13.46
CA ALA A 223 -87.71 -28.94 14.28
C ALA A 223 -88.92 -28.71 15.21
N VAL A 224 -89.01 -27.52 15.84
CA VAL A 224 -90.14 -27.17 16.72
C VAL A 224 -91.44 -26.99 15.93
N LEU A 225 -91.42 -26.26 14.80
CA LEU A 225 -92.59 -26.10 13.93
C LEU A 225 -93.06 -27.43 13.33
N ASN A 226 -92.11 -28.29 12.95
CA ASN A 226 -92.40 -29.63 12.46
C ASN A 226 -93.04 -30.50 13.55
N ALA A 227 -92.53 -30.48 14.79
CA ALA A 227 -93.12 -31.22 15.89
C ALA A 227 -94.59 -30.83 16.17
N GLN A 228 -94.91 -29.54 16.06
CA GLN A 228 -96.28 -29.03 16.22
C GLN A 228 -97.21 -29.45 15.06
N THR A 229 -96.72 -29.47 13.83
CA THR A 229 -97.54 -29.66 12.61
C THR A 229 -97.55 -31.10 12.06
N THR A 230 -96.63 -31.97 12.50
CA THR A 230 -96.40 -33.31 11.95
C THR A 230 -97.68 -34.13 11.82
N VAL A 231 -98.55 -34.15 12.85
CA VAL A 231 -99.78 -34.95 12.82
C VAL A 231 -100.75 -34.46 11.73
N GLN A 232 -100.89 -33.14 11.58
CA GLN A 232 -101.79 -32.53 10.58
C GLN A 232 -101.27 -32.78 9.16
N PHE A 233 -99.97 -32.56 8.93
CA PHE A 233 -99.37 -32.79 7.61
C PHE A 233 -99.34 -34.28 7.23
N GLN A 234 -99.12 -35.19 8.18
CA GLN A 234 -99.23 -36.63 7.93
C GLN A 234 -100.67 -37.05 7.59
N GLN A 235 -101.68 -36.52 8.26
CA GLN A 235 -103.09 -36.80 7.95
C GLN A 235 -103.46 -36.29 6.56
N TYR A 236 -103.08 -35.05 6.22
CA TYR A 236 -103.33 -34.47 4.89
C TYR A 236 -102.59 -35.25 3.78
N ALA A 237 -101.32 -35.59 3.98
CA ALA A 237 -100.55 -36.35 2.99
C ALA A 237 -101.12 -37.75 2.74
N LYS A 238 -101.60 -38.44 3.78
CA LYS A 238 -102.29 -39.74 3.65
C LYS A 238 -103.63 -39.66 2.92
N GLN A 239 -104.30 -38.50 2.94
CA GLN A 239 -105.53 -38.29 2.17
C GLN A 239 -105.24 -38.03 0.68
N GLN A 240 -104.15 -37.32 0.36
CA GLN A 240 -103.78 -37.01 -1.03
C GLN A 240 -103.08 -38.19 -1.75
N TYR A 241 -102.24 -38.95 -1.04
CA TYR A 241 -101.45 -40.05 -1.60
C TYR A 241 -101.52 -41.32 -0.73
N PRO A 242 -102.66 -42.03 -0.66
CA PRO A 242 -102.84 -43.15 0.28
C PRO A 242 -101.76 -44.25 0.18
N ASP A 243 -101.43 -44.66 -1.05
CA ASP A 243 -100.62 -45.85 -1.33
C ASP A 243 -99.12 -45.57 -1.58
N SER A 244 -98.67 -44.31 -1.53
CA SER A 244 -97.28 -43.92 -1.84
C SER A 244 -96.58 -43.22 -0.66
N PRO A 245 -95.74 -43.93 0.12
CA PRO A 245 -95.06 -43.34 1.28
C PRO A 245 -94.03 -42.28 0.89
N ASP A 246 -93.39 -42.40 -0.27
CA ASP A 246 -92.37 -41.45 -0.73
C ASP A 246 -93.00 -40.12 -1.19
N GLN A 247 -94.16 -40.18 -1.86
CA GLN A 247 -94.94 -38.99 -2.20
C GLN A 247 -95.52 -38.32 -0.94
N GLN A 248 -95.97 -39.10 0.05
CA GLN A 248 -96.34 -38.56 1.37
C GLN A 248 -95.18 -37.79 2.01
N GLN A 249 -93.97 -38.37 2.06
CA GLN A 249 -92.80 -37.72 2.64
C GLN A 249 -92.38 -36.46 1.89
N LEU A 250 -92.41 -36.47 0.55
CA LEU A 250 -92.06 -35.30 -0.27
C LEU A 250 -93.07 -34.16 -0.07
N LEU A 251 -94.37 -34.46 -0.02
CA LEU A 251 -95.42 -33.49 0.27
C LEU A 251 -95.29 -32.93 1.70
N ILE A 252 -95.02 -33.78 2.69
CA ILE A 252 -94.79 -33.32 4.08
C ILE A 252 -93.60 -32.36 4.14
N ARG A 253 -92.47 -32.67 3.48
CA ARG A 253 -91.31 -31.76 3.40
C ARG A 253 -91.69 -30.43 2.75
N GLN A 254 -92.46 -30.45 1.65
CA GLN A 254 -92.90 -29.22 0.97
C GLN A 254 -93.82 -28.37 1.86
N LEU A 255 -94.76 -28.98 2.57
CA LEU A 255 -95.66 -28.28 3.50
C LEU A 255 -94.91 -27.71 4.71
N GLN A 256 -93.93 -28.44 5.25
CA GLN A 256 -93.06 -27.99 6.33
C GLN A 256 -92.21 -26.77 5.91
N GLU A 257 -91.62 -26.80 4.71
CA GLU A 257 -90.87 -25.67 4.16
C GLU A 257 -91.76 -24.44 3.92
N GLN A 258 -92.97 -24.61 3.36
CA GLN A 258 -93.93 -23.52 3.20
C GLN A 258 -94.40 -22.94 4.53
N HIS A 259 -94.66 -23.79 5.53
CA HIS A 259 -95.04 -23.35 6.87
C HIS A 259 -93.91 -22.60 7.58
N TYR A 260 -92.66 -23.06 7.44
CA TYR A 260 -91.48 -22.34 7.91
C TYR A 260 -91.35 -20.95 7.25
N GLN A 261 -91.51 -20.86 5.93
CA GLN A 261 -91.47 -19.58 5.20
C GLN A 261 -92.58 -18.61 5.66
N GLN A 262 -93.81 -19.10 5.88
CA GLN A 262 -94.91 -18.29 6.43
C GLN A 262 -94.60 -17.79 7.85
N TYR A 263 -94.08 -18.66 8.73
CA TYR A 263 -93.69 -18.30 10.09
C TYR A 263 -92.59 -17.22 10.10
N ILE A 264 -91.55 -17.38 9.29
CA ILE A 264 -90.46 -16.39 9.19
C ILE A 264 -90.97 -15.05 8.65
N HIS A 265 -91.86 -15.05 7.65
CA HIS A 265 -92.47 -13.81 7.15
C HIS A 265 -93.34 -13.10 8.20
N GLN A 266 -94.05 -13.85 9.04
CA GLN A 266 -94.80 -13.29 10.16
C GLN A 266 -93.88 -12.73 11.26
N ALA A 267 -92.82 -13.46 11.61
CA ALA A 267 -91.82 -13.03 12.60
C ALA A 267 -91.10 -11.75 12.15
N LEU A 268 -90.66 -11.68 10.89
CA LEU A 268 -90.01 -10.49 10.31
C LEU A 268 -90.95 -9.27 10.31
N ARG A 269 -92.25 -9.46 10.01
CA ARG A 269 -93.25 -8.37 10.08
C ARG A 269 -93.40 -7.84 11.50
N LEU A 270 -93.46 -8.72 12.50
CA LEU A 270 -93.52 -8.32 13.92
C LEU A 270 -92.24 -7.60 14.36
N GLN A 271 -91.08 -8.06 13.90
CA GLN A 271 -89.79 -7.42 14.18
C GLN A 271 -89.69 -6.00 13.58
N GLN A 272 -90.14 -5.81 12.33
CA GLN A 272 -90.19 -4.49 11.70
C GLN A 272 -91.10 -3.52 12.46
N MET A 273 -92.28 -3.98 12.90
CA MET A 273 -93.20 -3.18 13.73
C MET A 273 -92.60 -2.80 15.10
N ALA A 274 -91.68 -3.61 15.64
CA ALA A 274 -90.96 -3.29 16.87
C ALA A 274 -89.81 -2.28 16.65
N LEU A 275 -89.05 -2.43 15.55
CA LEU A 275 -87.97 -1.51 15.16
C LEU A 275 -88.50 -0.11 14.80
N GLN A 276 -89.62 -0.02 14.08
CA GLN A 276 -90.21 1.27 13.72
C GLN A 276 -90.65 2.05 14.97
N LYS A 277 -91.19 1.35 15.98
CA LYS A 277 -91.45 1.92 17.32
C LYS A 277 -90.22 2.41 18.09
N GLN A 278 -88.99 2.05 17.67
CA GLN A 278 -87.76 2.62 18.22
C GLN A 278 -87.24 3.80 17.39
N GLN A 279 -87.37 3.77 16.06
CA GLN A 279 -86.87 4.85 15.18
C GLN A 279 -87.67 6.16 15.27
N ASP A 280 -88.96 6.13 15.61
CA ASP A 280 -89.78 7.32 15.89
C ASP A 280 -89.25 8.19 17.06
N SER A 281 -88.16 7.77 17.72
CA SER A 281 -87.52 8.51 18.82
C SER A 281 -86.36 9.42 18.39
N ASN A 282 -85.71 9.23 17.22
CA ASN A 282 -84.38 9.85 17.01
C ASN A 282 -83.88 9.94 15.54
N VAL A 283 -84.26 10.98 14.77
CA VAL A 283 -83.60 11.39 13.50
C VAL A 283 -83.66 12.91 13.30
N THR A 284 -82.55 13.56 12.91
CA THR A 284 -82.55 14.90 12.30
C THR A 284 -81.30 15.12 11.41
N GLN A 285 -81.53 15.42 10.12
CA GLN A 285 -80.63 16.07 9.13
C GLN A 285 -79.44 15.26 8.51
N THR A 286 -78.79 15.89 7.51
CA THR A 286 -78.26 15.30 6.25
C THR A 286 -77.07 16.10 5.65
N PRO A 287 -76.35 15.62 4.60
CA PRO A 287 -74.99 16.10 4.19
C PRO A 287 -74.88 16.86 2.83
N GLU A 288 -73.68 17.33 2.43
CA GLU A 288 -73.29 17.69 1.03
C GLU A 288 -71.73 17.67 0.78
N ALA A 289 -71.17 18.20 -0.34
CA ALA A 289 -69.81 17.86 -0.86
C ALA A 289 -69.09 18.91 -1.80
N LEU A 290 -67.89 18.55 -2.35
CA LEU A 290 -67.08 19.15 -3.46
C LEU A 290 -66.10 20.34 -3.12
N SER A 291 -65.07 20.77 -3.89
CA SER A 291 -64.49 20.45 -5.26
C SER A 291 -63.00 20.91 -5.44
N ALA A 292 -62.37 20.66 -6.63
CA ALA A 292 -61.02 21.13 -7.11
C ALA A 292 -61.16 22.23 -8.23
N PRO A 293 -60.27 22.50 -9.26
CA PRO A 293 -58.80 22.35 -9.54
C PRO A 293 -58.06 23.74 -9.73
N VAL A 294 -57.14 24.19 -10.65
CA VAL A 294 -56.52 23.88 -12.00
C VAL A 294 -55.17 24.67 -12.29
N SER A 295 -54.36 24.26 -13.29
CA SER A 295 -53.56 25.04 -14.33
C SER A 295 -52.47 26.13 -14.00
N ASP A 296 -51.46 26.52 -14.84
CA ASP A 296 -50.88 26.04 -16.15
C ASP A 296 -49.46 26.64 -16.51
N GLU A 297 -48.71 25.99 -17.44
CA GLU A 297 -47.61 26.40 -18.40
C GLU A 297 -46.51 27.50 -18.12
N ALA A 298 -45.34 27.63 -18.81
CA ALA A 298 -44.81 27.12 -20.12
C ALA A 298 -43.25 27.04 -20.27
N ALA A 299 -42.78 26.31 -21.30
CA ALA A 299 -41.63 26.56 -22.23
C ALA A 299 -40.10 26.26 -21.94
N LEU A 300 -39.62 25.11 -22.49
CA LEU A 300 -38.31 24.86 -23.20
C LEU A 300 -36.97 24.84 -22.37
N THR A 301 -35.74 24.50 -22.84
CA THR A 301 -35.16 24.19 -24.19
C THR A 301 -33.87 23.28 -24.17
N CYS A 302 -33.67 22.44 -25.20
CA CYS A 302 -32.45 21.81 -25.81
C CYS A 302 -31.25 21.14 -25.04
N ASN A 303 -30.61 20.15 -25.71
CA ASN A 303 -29.58 19.17 -25.26
C ASN A 303 -28.36 19.10 -26.29
N PRO A 304 -27.53 18.02 -26.39
CA PRO A 304 -26.33 17.68 -25.59
C PRO A 304 -25.07 17.29 -26.45
N ASN A 305 -24.16 16.47 -25.88
CA ASN A 305 -23.04 15.69 -26.50
C ASN A 305 -21.76 16.44 -26.94
N SER A 306 -20.61 15.79 -27.19
CA SER A 306 -19.93 14.64 -26.53
C SER A 306 -18.53 14.39 -27.14
N GLN A 307 -17.64 13.79 -26.35
CA GLN A 307 -16.23 13.45 -26.60
C GLN A 307 -15.93 12.57 -27.85
N SER A 308 -14.71 12.67 -28.42
CA SER A 308 -13.67 11.59 -28.40
C SER A 308 -12.40 11.89 -29.23
N ASN A 309 -11.34 11.10 -29.00
CA ASN A 309 -9.96 11.25 -29.54
C ASN A 309 -9.67 10.33 -30.75
N SER A 310 -8.53 10.53 -31.46
CA SER A 310 -7.47 9.50 -31.68
C SER A 310 -6.24 10.00 -32.50
N LEU A 311 -5.01 9.69 -32.03
CA LEU A 311 -3.73 9.22 -32.68
C LEU A 311 -3.26 9.76 -34.09
N GLU A 312 -1.98 9.70 -34.55
CA GLU A 312 -0.76 8.92 -34.18
C GLU A 312 0.58 9.50 -34.81
N ASN A 313 1.76 9.27 -34.19
CA ASN A 313 3.15 9.00 -34.73
C ASN A 313 3.86 9.92 -35.81
N GLN A 314 5.20 9.99 -36.06
CA GLN A 314 6.44 9.26 -35.63
C GLN A 314 7.83 9.96 -35.94
N GLU A 315 8.99 9.35 -35.54
CA GLU A 315 10.44 9.46 -36.04
C GLU A 315 11.35 10.68 -35.67
N GLN A 316 12.72 10.70 -35.68
CA GLN A 316 13.85 9.73 -35.41
C GLN A 316 15.29 10.40 -35.38
N GLN A 317 16.41 9.62 -35.40
CA GLN A 317 17.88 9.93 -35.62
C GLN A 317 18.69 10.65 -34.48
N THR A 318 19.86 10.23 -33.92
CA THR A 318 21.23 9.67 -34.30
C THR A 318 22.33 10.76 -34.49
N ASP A 319 23.63 10.65 -34.13
CA ASP A 319 24.67 9.57 -34.21
C ASP A 319 25.87 9.77 -33.19
N SER A 320 26.97 8.98 -33.23
CA SER A 320 28.09 8.90 -32.23
C SER A 320 29.54 8.92 -32.79
N LYS A 321 30.59 9.25 -31.97
CA LYS A 321 31.99 8.76 -32.19
C LYS A 321 33.01 8.90 -31.04
N THR A 322 34.17 8.25 -31.21
CA THR A 322 35.16 7.82 -30.20
C THR A 322 36.50 8.57 -30.25
N PHE A 323 37.33 8.49 -29.19
CA PHE A 323 38.72 8.99 -29.11
C PHE A 323 39.72 7.87 -28.75
N GLN A 324 41.03 8.02 -29.04
CA GLN A 324 42.04 6.96 -28.90
C GLN A 324 43.27 7.35 -28.06
N LEU A 325 43.95 6.33 -27.52
CA LEU A 325 45.00 6.36 -26.49
C LEU A 325 46.44 6.45 -27.06
N CYS A 326 47.41 6.94 -26.27
CA CYS A 326 48.82 6.49 -26.29
C CYS A 326 49.59 6.87 -25.02
N VAL A 327 50.55 6.04 -24.59
CA VAL A 327 51.50 6.26 -23.47
C VAL A 327 52.85 5.63 -23.84
N GLU A 328 53.98 6.21 -23.40
CA GLU A 328 55.33 5.70 -23.64
C GLU A 328 56.18 5.77 -22.35
N GLY A 329 57.11 4.83 -22.14
CA GLY A 329 57.89 4.68 -20.90
C GLY A 329 59.34 4.22 -21.12
N LYS A 330 60.13 4.11 -20.05
CA LYS A 330 61.56 3.72 -20.10
C LYS A 330 61.97 2.72 -19.01
N THR A 331 63.08 2.04 -19.27
CA THR A 331 63.52 0.76 -18.68
C THR A 331 64.28 0.87 -17.36
N GLY A 332 64.24 -0.22 -16.57
CA GLY A 332 65.08 -0.38 -15.37
C GLY A 332 64.99 -1.74 -14.65
N GLU A 333 63.89 -2.47 -14.77
CA GLU A 333 63.63 -3.68 -13.97
C GLU A 333 63.81 -5.01 -14.74
N VAL A 334 63.67 -6.15 -14.05
CA VAL A 334 63.57 -7.48 -14.68
C VAL A 334 62.39 -7.44 -15.66
N PRO A 335 62.59 -7.76 -16.96
CA PRO A 335 61.60 -7.44 -17.98
C PRO A 335 60.34 -8.28 -17.81
N ILE A 336 59.30 -7.67 -17.24
CA ILE A 336 57.95 -8.22 -17.24
C ILE A 336 57.47 -8.29 -18.68
N ILE A 337 57.21 -9.51 -19.14
CA ILE A 337 56.80 -9.81 -20.51
C ILE A 337 55.36 -9.32 -20.69
N ALA A 338 55.11 -8.59 -21.77
CA ALA A 338 53.78 -8.04 -22.05
C ALA A 338 52.70 -9.17 -22.02
N PRO A 339 51.63 -9.03 -21.23
CA PRO A 339 50.58 -10.03 -21.17
C PRO A 339 49.82 -10.12 -22.49
N SER A 340 49.40 -11.32 -22.85
CA SER A 340 48.46 -11.52 -23.95
C SER A 340 47.03 -11.34 -23.44
N MET A 341 46.19 -10.64 -24.20
CA MET A 341 44.79 -10.36 -23.87
C MET A 341 43.92 -10.56 -25.11
N TRP A 342 42.75 -11.18 -24.94
CA TRP A 342 41.76 -11.42 -26.00
C TRP A 342 40.35 -11.54 -25.42
N THR A 343 39.33 -11.58 -26.28
CA THR A 343 37.94 -11.83 -25.88
C THR A 343 37.35 -13.07 -26.57
N ARG A 344 36.18 -13.53 -26.11
CA ARG A 344 35.38 -14.58 -26.76
C ARG A 344 33.87 -14.32 -26.59
N PRO A 345 33.04 -14.51 -27.64
CA PRO A 345 31.60 -14.25 -27.56
C PRO A 345 30.78 -15.34 -26.85
N GLN A 346 31.35 -16.50 -26.50
CA GLN A 346 30.64 -17.61 -25.84
C GLN A 346 30.39 -17.37 -24.32
N ILE A 347 29.89 -16.19 -23.96
CA ILE A 347 29.70 -15.76 -22.57
C ILE A 347 28.71 -16.61 -21.77
N LYS A 348 27.63 -17.11 -22.40
CA LYS A 348 26.63 -17.96 -21.74
C LYS A 348 27.23 -19.30 -21.31
N GLU A 349 27.83 -20.02 -22.27
CA GLU A 349 28.54 -21.27 -22.00
C GLU A 349 29.64 -21.15 -20.95
N PHE A 350 30.35 -20.02 -20.92
CA PHE A 350 31.38 -19.76 -19.92
C PHE A 350 30.79 -19.67 -18.51
N LYS A 351 29.73 -18.87 -18.32
CA LYS A 351 29.04 -18.76 -17.03
C LYS A 351 28.43 -20.08 -16.58
N GLU A 352 27.75 -20.80 -17.47
CA GLU A 352 27.13 -22.10 -17.20
C GLU A 352 28.15 -23.17 -16.73
N LYS A 353 29.40 -23.08 -17.19
CA LYS A 353 30.51 -23.94 -16.75
C LYS A 353 31.09 -23.45 -15.42
N VAL A 354 31.35 -22.14 -15.28
CA VAL A 354 31.97 -21.53 -14.08
C VAL A 354 31.07 -21.57 -12.84
N VAL A 355 29.75 -21.50 -12.99
CA VAL A 355 28.76 -21.63 -11.89
C VAL A 355 28.83 -22.97 -11.15
N GLN A 356 29.45 -24.00 -11.74
CA GLN A 356 29.59 -25.32 -11.14
C GLN A 356 30.68 -25.34 -10.04
N ASP A 357 31.62 -24.40 -10.08
CA ASP A 357 32.70 -24.24 -9.11
C ASP A 357 32.37 -23.10 -8.13
N GLN A 358 32.10 -23.41 -6.85
CA GLN A 358 31.56 -22.44 -5.89
C GLN A 358 32.48 -21.23 -5.64
N ASP A 359 33.80 -21.40 -5.64
CA ASP A 359 34.79 -20.33 -5.41
C ASP A 359 35.04 -19.43 -6.65
N SER A 360 34.41 -19.77 -7.79
CA SER A 360 34.65 -19.14 -9.10
C SER A 360 33.62 -18.05 -9.45
N VAL A 361 32.68 -17.76 -8.55
CA VAL A 361 31.68 -16.69 -8.68
C VAL A 361 31.76 -15.76 -7.47
N ILE A 362 32.11 -14.49 -7.70
CA ILE A 362 32.31 -13.49 -6.64
C ILE A 362 31.43 -12.26 -6.86
N THR A 363 30.96 -11.66 -5.78
CA THR A 363 30.23 -10.37 -5.81
C THR A 363 31.16 -9.25 -5.35
N VAL A 364 31.38 -8.26 -6.22
CA VAL A 364 32.10 -7.01 -5.89
C VAL A 364 31.07 -5.92 -5.66
N ASN A 365 30.92 -5.39 -4.44
CA ASN A 365 29.86 -4.42 -4.15
C ASN A 365 30.18 -3.03 -4.73
N GLN A 366 29.20 -2.14 -4.68
CA GLN A 366 29.35 -0.77 -5.20
C GLN A 366 30.45 0.01 -4.46
N GLY A 367 31.44 0.51 -5.19
CA GLY A 367 32.55 1.26 -4.59
C GLY A 367 33.61 0.38 -3.90
N GLU A 368 33.73 -0.89 -4.27
CA GLU A 368 34.75 -1.83 -3.75
C GLU A 368 35.71 -2.28 -4.85
N VAL A 369 36.90 -2.74 -4.44
CA VAL A 369 37.89 -3.41 -5.30
C VAL A 369 38.24 -4.75 -4.67
N LEU A 370 37.93 -5.85 -5.35
CA LEU A 370 38.22 -7.21 -4.89
C LEU A 370 39.49 -7.72 -5.56
N THR A 371 40.47 -8.18 -4.78
CA THR A 371 41.73 -8.73 -5.30
C THR A 371 41.80 -10.25 -5.08
N VAL A 372 41.80 -11.03 -6.17
CA VAL A 372 42.06 -12.48 -6.12
C VAL A 372 43.57 -12.70 -6.20
N ARG A 373 44.12 -13.46 -5.25
CA ARG A 373 45.56 -13.73 -5.10
C ARG A 373 45.89 -15.13 -5.62
N VAL A 374 46.71 -15.22 -6.67
CA VAL A 374 47.07 -16.48 -7.34
C VAL A 374 48.58 -16.70 -7.29
N PRO A 375 49.10 -17.55 -6.39
CA PRO A 375 50.53 -17.85 -6.30
C PRO A 375 51.08 -18.56 -7.55
N THR A 376 52.34 -18.29 -7.90
CA THR A 376 53.04 -19.01 -8.97
C THR A 376 53.28 -20.47 -8.59
N HIS A 377 52.77 -21.42 -9.38
CA HIS A 377 53.00 -22.86 -9.15
C HIS A 377 54.45 -23.26 -9.49
N GLN A 378 55.03 -24.24 -8.77
CA GLN A 378 56.44 -24.63 -8.97
C GLN A 378 56.69 -25.26 -10.35
N ASP A 379 55.76 -26.08 -10.83
CA ASP A 379 55.80 -26.64 -12.18
C ASP A 379 55.25 -25.68 -13.26
N GLY A 380 54.77 -24.49 -12.87
CA GLY A 380 54.08 -23.58 -13.78
C GLY A 380 55.01 -22.63 -14.52
N SER A 381 54.72 -22.35 -15.79
CA SER A 381 55.43 -21.36 -16.61
C SER A 381 54.59 -20.11 -16.92
N GLN A 382 53.26 -20.22 -16.91
CA GLN A 382 52.36 -19.16 -17.34
C GLN A 382 51.02 -19.22 -16.59
N LEU A 383 50.49 -18.04 -16.20
CA LEU A 383 49.12 -17.88 -15.73
C LEU A 383 48.19 -17.66 -16.92
N PHE A 384 47.01 -18.26 -16.87
CA PHE A 384 45.84 -17.92 -17.71
C PHE A 384 44.69 -17.46 -16.81
N TRP A 385 43.91 -16.49 -17.30
CA TRP A 385 42.68 -16.04 -16.67
C TRP A 385 41.56 -15.88 -17.71
N GLU A 386 40.32 -16.09 -17.27
CA GLU A 386 39.09 -15.91 -18.02
C GLU A 386 38.07 -15.25 -17.08
N PHE A 387 37.32 -14.23 -17.50
CA PHE A 387 36.25 -13.65 -16.69
C PHE A 387 35.10 -13.03 -17.50
N ALA A 388 33.93 -12.96 -16.86
CA ALA A 388 32.70 -12.36 -17.36
C ALA A 388 31.88 -11.73 -16.21
N THR A 389 30.98 -10.80 -16.53
CA THR A 389 30.02 -10.16 -15.62
C THR A 389 28.60 -10.27 -16.16
N ASP A 390 27.57 -9.99 -15.34
CA ASP A 390 26.17 -10.15 -15.79
C ASP A 390 25.62 -9.04 -16.67
N HIS A 391 25.47 -7.84 -16.11
CA HIS A 391 24.65 -6.80 -16.72
C HIS A 391 25.43 -5.54 -17.10
N TYR A 392 26.69 -5.44 -16.66
CA TYR A 392 27.49 -4.22 -16.70
C TYR A 392 28.99 -4.54 -16.77
N ASP A 393 29.76 -3.56 -17.22
CA ASP A 393 31.22 -3.55 -17.21
C ASP A 393 31.82 -3.64 -15.80
N ILE A 394 33.09 -4.03 -15.72
CA ILE A 394 33.91 -3.94 -14.50
C ILE A 394 35.32 -3.44 -14.83
N GLY A 395 35.99 -2.76 -13.90
CA GLY A 395 37.42 -2.51 -14.01
C GLY A 395 38.20 -3.81 -13.81
N PHE A 396 39.14 -4.10 -14.71
CA PHE A 396 40.07 -5.23 -14.55
C PHE A 396 41.52 -4.77 -14.74
N GLY A 397 42.38 -5.19 -13.82
CA GLY A 397 43.83 -5.09 -13.93
C GLY A 397 44.53 -6.28 -13.28
N LEU A 398 45.79 -6.47 -13.61
CA LEU A 398 46.63 -7.57 -13.15
C LEU A 398 47.96 -7.00 -12.64
N PHE A 399 48.38 -7.41 -11.45
CA PHE A 399 49.67 -7.05 -10.86
C PHE A 399 50.45 -8.30 -10.49
N PHE A 400 51.76 -8.17 -10.29
CA PHE A 400 52.62 -9.24 -9.80
C PHE A 400 53.35 -8.79 -8.54
N GLU A 401 53.08 -9.47 -7.43
CA GLU A 401 53.74 -9.28 -6.14
C GLU A 401 54.91 -10.27 -6.04
N TRP A 402 56.14 -9.76 -6.01
CA TRP A 402 57.34 -10.58 -5.88
C TRP A 402 57.44 -11.15 -4.46
N LYS A 403 57.79 -12.43 -4.35
CA LYS A 403 58.02 -13.06 -3.05
C LYS A 403 59.32 -12.56 -2.42
N ASP A 404 59.28 -12.14 -1.15
CA ASP A 404 60.46 -11.71 -0.40
C ASP A 404 61.55 -12.80 -0.36
N LEU A 405 62.60 -12.61 -1.16
CA LEU A 405 63.77 -13.52 -1.23
C LEU A 405 64.64 -13.50 0.05
N THR A 406 64.27 -12.72 1.06
CA THR A 406 64.98 -12.58 2.34
C THR A 406 64.45 -13.50 3.45
N LYS A 407 63.32 -14.20 3.24
CA LYS A 407 62.84 -15.25 4.17
C LYS A 407 63.36 -16.62 3.72
N PRO A 408 64.25 -17.29 4.48
CA PRO A 408 64.66 -18.66 4.16
C PRO A 408 63.47 -19.60 4.28
N ALA A 409 63.39 -20.58 3.37
CA ALA A 409 62.27 -21.51 3.31
C ALA A 409 62.34 -22.53 4.47
N SER A 410 61.57 -22.27 5.53
CA SER A 410 61.20 -23.28 6.52
C SER A 410 60.04 -24.13 5.97
N THR A 411 60.16 -25.44 6.07
CA THR A 411 59.14 -26.40 5.61
C THR A 411 57.92 -26.40 6.52
N GLU A 412 56.76 -26.01 6.00
CA GLU A 412 55.48 -26.27 6.66
C GLU A 412 54.99 -27.68 6.31
N THR A 413 54.95 -28.55 7.32
CA THR A 413 54.40 -29.90 7.22
C THR A 413 53.41 -30.11 8.37
N THR A 414 52.11 -30.10 8.04
CA THR A 414 50.95 -30.67 8.77
C THR A 414 50.96 -30.75 10.31
N GLU A 415 49.97 -30.07 10.91
CA GLU A 415 49.19 -30.51 12.09
C GLU A 415 49.87 -30.64 13.47
N THR A 416 49.36 -29.87 14.45
CA THR A 416 48.60 -30.37 15.64
C THR A 416 48.01 -29.17 16.42
N LYS A 417 47.07 -29.44 17.34
CA LYS A 417 46.17 -28.47 18.01
C LYS A 417 46.72 -27.76 19.26
N GLU A 418 46.06 -26.64 19.58
CA GLU A 418 45.67 -26.12 20.90
C GLU A 418 46.75 -25.93 22.00
N GLY A 419 46.92 -24.67 22.45
CA GLY A 419 47.67 -24.32 23.65
C GLY A 419 47.70 -22.79 23.89
N THR A 420 47.01 -22.31 24.93
CA THR A 420 46.95 -20.88 25.28
C THR A 420 48.02 -20.48 26.29
N GLU A 421 48.68 -19.33 26.09
CA GLU A 421 49.07 -18.45 27.21
C GLU A 421 49.35 -17.00 26.76
N GLN A 422 49.32 -16.05 27.70
CA GLN A 422 49.53 -14.61 27.46
C GLN A 422 50.85 -14.13 28.07
N VAL A 423 51.61 -13.32 27.33
CA VAL A 423 52.57 -12.35 27.92
C VAL A 423 52.49 -11.02 27.15
N LYS A 424 52.71 -9.90 27.86
CA LYS A 424 52.65 -8.54 27.31
C LYS A 424 53.85 -8.20 26.42
N GLY A 425 53.54 -7.72 25.21
CA GLY A 425 53.94 -6.42 24.65
C GLY A 425 55.38 -5.89 24.80
N GLU A 426 55.92 -5.46 23.66
CA GLU A 426 56.74 -4.25 23.55
C GLU A 426 56.52 -3.61 22.17
N GLU A 427 56.43 -2.27 22.09
CA GLU A 427 56.31 -1.56 20.81
C GLU A 427 57.70 -1.37 20.20
N GLN A 428 57.98 -2.01 19.07
CA GLN A 428 59.13 -1.67 18.23
C GLN A 428 58.67 -1.42 16.79
N ALA A 429 58.93 -0.21 16.30
CA ALA A 429 58.52 0.27 14.99
C ALA A 429 59.36 -0.34 13.86
N GLY A 430 59.14 -1.64 13.59
CA GLY A 430 59.68 -2.30 12.41
C GLY A 430 59.12 -1.65 11.13
N GLN A 431 59.97 -1.05 10.31
CA GLN A 431 59.60 -0.61 8.97
C GLN A 431 59.27 -1.83 8.11
N GLY A 432 57.98 -2.19 8.06
CA GLY A 432 57.48 -3.18 7.11
C GLY A 432 57.76 -2.72 5.69
N ARG A 433 58.77 -3.32 5.04
CA ARG A 433 58.98 -3.13 3.61
C ARG A 433 57.76 -3.65 2.88
N CYS A 434 57.09 -2.78 2.12
CA CYS A 434 56.07 -3.22 1.19
C CYS A 434 56.69 -4.23 0.20
N PRO A 435 56.02 -5.35 -0.12
CA PRO A 435 56.49 -6.25 -1.15
C PRO A 435 56.55 -5.51 -2.50
N LEU A 436 57.50 -5.87 -3.35
CA LEU A 436 57.63 -5.25 -4.67
C LEU A 436 56.44 -5.70 -5.53
N VAL A 437 55.59 -4.75 -5.94
CA VAL A 437 54.41 -5.01 -6.80
C VAL A 437 54.57 -4.26 -8.11
N HIS A 438 54.59 -5.00 -9.23
CA HIS A 438 54.65 -4.45 -10.58
C HIS A 438 53.28 -4.58 -11.28
N GLU A 439 52.87 -3.57 -12.04
CA GLU A 439 51.64 -3.62 -12.86
C GLU A 439 51.89 -4.43 -14.15
N VAL A 440 51.03 -5.40 -14.43
CA VAL A 440 51.13 -6.28 -15.61
C VAL A 440 50.07 -5.89 -16.64
N VAL A 441 48.82 -5.74 -16.21
CA VAL A 441 47.71 -5.17 -16.99
C VAL A 441 47.20 -3.97 -16.21
N PRO A 442 47.23 -2.73 -16.77
CA PRO A 442 46.67 -1.57 -16.10
C PRO A 442 45.17 -1.74 -15.86
N VAL A 443 44.70 -1.25 -14.71
CA VAL A 443 43.26 -1.27 -14.40
C VAL A 443 42.52 -0.44 -15.43
N SER A 444 41.56 -1.05 -16.12
CA SER A 444 40.69 -0.36 -17.08
C SER A 444 39.34 -1.06 -17.14
N ARG A 445 38.29 -0.27 -17.39
CA ARG A 445 36.92 -0.78 -17.58
C ARG A 445 36.88 -1.74 -18.79
N ARG A 446 36.24 -2.89 -18.61
CA ARG A 446 36.07 -3.95 -19.62
C ARG A 446 34.60 -4.30 -19.70
N ASP A 447 34.06 -4.41 -20.92
CA ASP A 447 32.67 -4.72 -21.18
C ASP A 447 32.41 -6.23 -21.09
N SER A 448 32.84 -6.84 -19.99
CA SER A 448 32.83 -8.29 -19.74
C SER A 448 31.43 -8.90 -19.56
N HIS A 449 30.40 -8.10 -19.80
CA HIS A 449 28.99 -8.49 -19.87
C HIS A 449 28.53 -8.77 -21.30
N GLU A 450 29.30 -8.34 -22.30
CA GLU A 450 29.09 -8.63 -23.72
C GLU A 450 29.93 -9.84 -24.16
N GLU A 451 31.22 -9.86 -23.83
CA GLU A 451 32.15 -10.96 -24.14
C GLU A 451 32.93 -11.47 -22.91
N VAL A 452 33.40 -12.71 -22.97
CA VAL A 452 34.37 -13.23 -21.97
C VAL A 452 35.73 -12.59 -22.25
N TYR A 453 36.27 -11.87 -21.28
CA TYR A 453 37.66 -11.40 -21.35
C TYR A 453 38.59 -12.50 -20.87
N ALA A 454 39.68 -12.71 -21.59
CA ALA A 454 40.69 -13.70 -21.25
C ALA A 454 42.10 -13.16 -21.51
N GLY A 455 43.09 -13.79 -20.88
CA GLY A 455 44.48 -13.43 -21.08
C GLY A 455 45.45 -14.41 -20.47
N SER A 456 46.73 -14.17 -20.70
CA SER A 456 47.81 -14.94 -20.11
C SER A 456 49.08 -14.13 -19.90
N HIS A 457 49.86 -14.50 -18.88
CA HIS A 457 51.11 -13.84 -18.49
C HIS A 457 52.12 -14.89 -18.05
N GLN A 458 53.26 -14.94 -18.74
CA GLN A 458 54.39 -15.80 -18.37
C GLN A 458 54.88 -15.40 -16.97
N TYR A 459 55.30 -16.36 -16.16
CA TYR A 459 55.79 -16.07 -14.81
C TYR A 459 57.13 -15.29 -14.89
N PRO A 460 57.22 -14.05 -14.35
CA PRO A 460 58.47 -13.30 -14.35
C PRO A 460 59.45 -13.78 -13.26
N GLY A 461 58.96 -14.56 -12.29
CA GLY A 461 59.70 -15.15 -11.18
C GLY A 461 58.75 -15.84 -10.20
N GLN A 462 59.20 -16.14 -8.98
CA GLN A 462 58.32 -16.66 -7.92
C GLN A 462 57.60 -15.50 -7.20
N GLY A 463 56.29 -15.60 -7.08
CA GLY A 463 55.45 -14.53 -6.51
C GLY A 463 53.96 -14.85 -6.51
N VAL A 464 53.15 -13.81 -6.50
CA VAL A 464 51.67 -13.88 -6.49
C VAL A 464 51.11 -12.92 -7.53
N HIS A 465 50.34 -13.45 -8.49
CA HIS A 465 49.54 -12.62 -9.39
C HIS A 465 48.31 -12.10 -8.64
N LEU A 466 48.02 -10.80 -8.79
CA LEU A 466 46.90 -10.11 -8.15
C LEU A 466 45.91 -9.68 -9.22
N LEU A 467 44.83 -10.44 -9.41
CA LEU A 467 43.73 -10.06 -10.29
C LEU A 467 42.83 -9.08 -9.53
N LYS A 468 42.74 -7.83 -9.99
CA LYS A 468 41.89 -6.82 -9.38
C LYS A 468 40.61 -6.63 -10.18
N PHE A 469 39.49 -6.92 -9.55
CA PHE A 469 38.15 -6.61 -10.01
C PHE A 469 37.67 -5.33 -9.33
N ASP A 470 37.76 -4.24 -10.07
CA ASP A 470 37.53 -2.86 -9.60
C ASP A 470 36.10 -2.43 -9.93
N ASN A 471 35.32 -2.18 -8.88
CA ASN A 471 33.98 -1.59 -8.94
C ASN A 471 33.93 -0.24 -8.20
N SER A 472 35.10 0.39 -7.95
CA SER A 472 35.27 1.64 -7.20
C SER A 472 34.45 2.79 -7.79
N TYR A 473 34.38 2.88 -9.11
CA TYR A 473 33.62 3.91 -9.82
C TYR A 473 32.10 3.76 -9.65
N SER A 474 31.59 2.54 -9.44
CA SER A 474 30.14 2.31 -9.40
C SER A 474 29.52 2.80 -8.08
N LEU A 475 28.32 3.36 -8.19
CA LEU A 475 27.59 3.99 -7.08
C LEU A 475 26.45 3.11 -6.55
N TRP A 476 25.77 2.35 -7.42
CA TRP A 476 24.48 1.66 -7.12
C TRP A 476 24.42 0.19 -7.53
N ARG A 477 25.50 -0.33 -8.12
CA ARG A 477 25.47 -1.61 -8.85
C ARG A 477 26.61 -2.51 -8.37
N PRO A 478 26.34 -3.50 -7.49
CA PRO A 478 27.27 -4.62 -7.33
C PRO A 478 27.50 -5.32 -8.68
N LYS A 479 28.62 -6.02 -8.84
CA LYS A 479 28.93 -6.84 -10.01
C LYS A 479 29.10 -8.28 -9.54
N VAL A 480 28.33 -9.20 -10.12
CA VAL A 480 28.65 -10.63 -10.08
C VAL A 480 29.70 -10.85 -11.16
N VAL A 481 30.86 -11.40 -10.75
CA VAL A 481 31.98 -11.75 -11.62
C VAL A 481 32.13 -13.27 -11.62
N TYR A 482 32.04 -13.86 -12.80
CA TYR A 482 32.38 -15.24 -13.08
C TYR A 482 33.83 -15.22 -13.53
N TYR A 483 34.74 -15.89 -12.83
CA TYR A 483 36.15 -15.89 -13.18
C TYR A 483 36.73 -17.30 -13.11
N ARG A 484 37.82 -17.52 -13.83
CA ARG A 484 38.54 -18.80 -13.84
C ARG A 484 40.02 -18.52 -14.02
N VAL A 485 40.86 -19.22 -13.28
CA VAL A 485 42.32 -19.13 -13.36
C VAL A 485 42.92 -20.52 -13.42
N TYR A 486 43.97 -20.69 -14.22
CA TYR A 486 44.73 -21.93 -14.32
C TYR A 486 46.16 -21.62 -14.79
N TYR A 487 47.07 -22.59 -14.65
CA TYR A 487 48.45 -22.49 -15.11
C TYR A 487 48.77 -23.59 -16.12
N THR A 488 49.78 -23.36 -16.95
CA THR A 488 50.39 -24.37 -17.83
C THR A 488 51.80 -24.69 -17.37
N ARG A 489 52.30 -25.88 -17.76
CA ARG A 489 53.71 -26.25 -17.69
C ARG A 489 54.40 -25.79 -18.98
#